data_AF-R5DTJ9-F1
#
_entry.id   AF-R5DTJ9-F1
#
_cell.length_a   1.000
_cell.length_b   1.000
_cell.length_c   1.000
_cell.angle_alpha   90.00
_cell.angle_beta   90.00
_cell.angle_gamma   90.00
#
_symmetry.space_group_name_H-M   'P 1'
#
loop_
_entity.id
_entity.type
_entity.pdbx_description
1 polymer ?
#
loop_
_entity_poly.entity_id
_entity_poly.type
_entity_poly.pdbx_seq_one_letter_code
_entity_poly.pdbx_strand_id
1 'polypeptide(L)'
;MRDEMKCRFCGGIVNLTDSVCPHCGKENPLGKKYNADMKKYQERTDAADARVMTSQSYTAKVYVRGIYIIILLAVFLGLAVYMTVSGKEFAKKQKKAAQNYDKVVEKLDRYWNYKDYYGFYNYCDNLEIAGWSDGPFLSYHPQIEAAQIYIFVNDYIAKYLASDNIYDKNRALSDACSLLAEFYDYNNLHYIYGKPAYGEDSDTKVREIHDDMCLILKTYFYINDEESENIKNMSRSQIQTVIEDSINRHDSQGDIK
;
A
#
# COMPACT_ATOMS: atom_id res chain seq x y z
N MET A 1 -47.33 31.83 10.39
CA MET A 1 -48.43 32.58 11.05
C MET A 1 -48.33 34.00 10.55
N ARG A 2 -49.44 34.69 10.27
CA ARG A 2 -49.36 36.10 9.83
C ARG A 2 -49.18 36.94 11.09
N ASP A 3 -48.01 37.56 11.27
CA ASP A 3 -47.64 38.38 12.44
C ASP A 3 -48.31 39.78 12.40
N GLU A 4 -49.47 39.86 11.77
CA GLU A 4 -50.20 41.09 11.52
C GLU A 4 -51.39 41.19 12.47
N MET A 5 -51.54 42.34 13.10
CA MET A 5 -52.65 42.66 14.00
C MET A 5 -53.20 44.05 13.71
N LYS A 6 -54.44 44.32 14.12
CA LYS A 6 -55.04 45.64 13.91
C LYS A 6 -54.66 46.60 15.04
N CYS A 7 -54.30 47.82 14.68
CA CYS A 7 -54.07 48.91 15.61
C CYS A 7 -55.36 49.22 16.36
N ARG A 8 -55.35 49.13 17.68
CA ARG A 8 -56.48 49.45 18.56
C ARG A 8 -56.96 50.91 18.48
N PHE A 9 -56.17 51.80 17.86
CA PHE A 9 -56.46 53.23 17.81
C PHE A 9 -56.98 53.72 16.45
N CYS A 10 -56.49 53.17 15.34
CA CYS A 10 -56.91 53.58 13.99
C CYS A 10 -57.42 52.43 13.12
N GLY A 11 -57.39 51.19 13.60
CA GLY A 11 -57.85 50.00 12.87
C GLY A 11 -56.91 49.52 11.76
N GLY A 12 -55.87 50.29 11.40
CA GLY A 12 -54.87 49.90 10.40
C GLY A 12 -54.08 48.65 10.80
N ILE A 13 -53.56 47.91 9.82
CA ILE A 13 -52.79 46.68 10.06
C ILE A 13 -51.37 47.05 10.50
N VAL A 14 -50.85 46.36 11.51
CA VAL A 14 -49.54 46.61 12.14
C VAL A 14 -48.86 45.27 12.42
N ASN A 15 -47.54 45.17 12.23
CA ASN A 15 -46.83 43.93 12.57
C ASN A 15 -46.59 43.80 14.07
N LEU A 16 -46.47 42.56 14.55
CA LEU A 16 -46.15 42.24 15.93
C LEU A 16 -44.74 42.70 16.32
N THR A 17 -43.83 42.87 15.37
CA THR A 17 -42.47 43.39 15.62
C THR A 17 -42.42 44.92 15.70
N ASP A 18 -43.44 45.61 15.18
CA ASP A 18 -43.45 47.08 15.13
C ASP A 18 -43.78 47.65 16.51
N SER A 19 -42.92 48.52 17.04
CA SER A 19 -43.16 49.15 18.36
C SER A 19 -44.15 50.32 18.31
N VAL A 20 -44.48 50.80 17.11
CA VAL A 20 -45.39 51.93 16.84
C VAL A 20 -46.23 51.61 15.60
N CYS A 21 -47.51 52.01 15.61
CA CYS A 21 -48.38 51.86 14.45
C CYS A 21 -47.91 52.78 13.30
N PRO A 22 -47.56 52.26 12.12
CA PRO A 22 -47.10 53.07 11.00
C PRO A 22 -48.19 53.97 10.42
N HIS A 23 -49.47 53.65 10.66
CA HIS A 23 -50.60 54.39 10.11
C HIS A 23 -51.04 55.60 10.94
N CYS A 24 -50.84 55.57 12.27
CA CYS A 24 -51.29 56.66 13.14
C CYS A 24 -50.25 57.16 14.13
N GLY A 25 -49.04 56.59 14.11
CA GLY A 25 -47.92 56.99 14.96
C GLY A 25 -48.10 56.68 16.45
N LYS A 26 -49.22 56.08 16.86
CA LYS A 26 -49.44 55.68 18.26
C LYS A 26 -48.68 54.40 18.58
N GLU A 27 -48.18 54.32 19.80
CA GLU A 27 -47.43 53.15 20.26
C GLU A 27 -48.24 51.87 20.12
N ASN A 28 -47.53 50.79 19.77
CA ASN A 28 -48.06 49.45 19.68
C ASN A 28 -47.62 48.66 20.93
N PRO A 29 -48.48 48.54 21.96
CA PRO A 29 -48.06 47.94 23.23
C PRO A 29 -47.70 46.46 23.11
N LEU A 30 -48.36 45.75 22.18
CA LEU A 30 -48.11 44.33 21.93
C LEU A 30 -46.74 44.12 21.29
N GLY A 31 -46.35 44.97 20.34
CA GLY A 31 -45.04 44.86 19.70
C GLY A 31 -43.88 45.26 20.62
N LYS A 32 -44.06 46.26 21.48
CA LYS A 32 -43.08 46.54 22.55
C LYS A 32 -42.88 45.35 23.48
N LYS A 33 -43.96 44.68 23.88
CA LYS A 33 -43.88 43.49 24.75
C LYS A 33 -43.19 42.32 24.05
N TYR A 34 -43.55 42.04 22.80
CA TYR A 34 -42.92 41.00 22.00
C TYR A 34 -41.41 41.22 21.86
N ASN A 35 -40.99 42.44 21.53
CA ASN A 35 -39.56 42.76 21.39
C ASN A 35 -38.81 42.65 22.73
N ALA A 36 -39.44 43.04 23.84
CA ALA A 36 -38.85 42.88 25.18
C ALA A 36 -38.71 41.40 25.59
N ASP A 37 -39.73 40.60 25.31
CA ASP A 37 -39.71 39.16 25.59
C ASP A 37 -38.66 38.46 24.71
N MET A 38 -38.60 38.78 23.41
CA MET A 38 -37.58 38.25 22.49
C MET A 38 -36.16 38.60 22.91
N LYS A 39 -35.91 39.85 23.34
CA LYS A 39 -34.61 40.26 23.87
C LYS A 39 -34.21 39.43 25.09
N LYS A 40 -35.16 39.18 26.00
CA LYS A 40 -34.92 38.36 27.20
C LYS A 40 -34.67 36.89 26.86
N TYR A 41 -35.33 36.35 25.83
CA TYR A 41 -35.04 35.00 25.33
C TYR A 41 -33.62 34.93 24.75
N GLN A 42 -33.23 35.92 23.95
CA GLN A 42 -31.93 35.96 23.31
C GLN A 42 -30.78 36.12 24.32
N GLU A 43 -30.95 36.97 25.33
CA GLU A 43 -29.97 37.08 26.42
C GLU A 43 -29.80 35.77 27.21
N ARG A 44 -30.87 34.98 27.34
CA ARG A 44 -30.83 33.67 28.02
C ARG A 44 -30.15 32.60 27.18
N THR A 45 -30.38 32.60 25.86
CA THR A 45 -29.70 31.67 24.94
C THR A 45 -28.21 31.99 24.87
N ASP A 46 -27.85 33.26 24.70
CA ASP A 46 -26.45 33.69 24.60
C ASP A 46 -25.68 33.39 25.90
N ALA A 47 -26.31 33.60 27.06
CA ALA A 47 -25.73 33.27 28.35
C ALA A 47 -25.62 31.75 28.61
N ALA A 48 -26.48 30.93 27.98
CA ALA A 48 -26.38 29.47 28.05
C ALA A 48 -25.26 28.97 27.14
N ASP A 49 -25.18 29.47 25.90
CA ASP A 49 -24.14 29.11 24.93
C ASP A 49 -22.74 29.50 25.43
N ALA A 50 -22.60 30.67 26.05
CA ALA A 50 -21.34 31.10 26.65
C ALA A 50 -20.87 30.19 27.81
N ARG A 51 -21.79 29.64 28.62
CA ARG A 51 -21.45 28.70 29.71
C ARG A 51 -21.05 27.32 29.19
N VAL A 52 -21.69 26.87 28.10
CA VAL A 52 -21.32 25.60 27.44
C VAL A 52 -19.93 25.71 26.80
N MET A 53 -19.62 26.83 26.14
CA MET A 53 -18.29 27.05 25.55
C MET A 53 -17.15 27.14 26.59
N THR A 54 -17.40 27.75 27.75
CA THR A 54 -16.38 27.99 28.77
C THR A 54 -16.13 26.81 29.73
N SER A 55 -17.11 25.93 29.94
CA SER A 55 -16.98 24.84 30.93
C SER A 55 -16.31 23.56 30.43
N GLN A 56 -16.20 23.33 29.10
CA GLN A 56 -15.70 22.05 28.57
C GLN A 56 -14.48 22.10 27.64
N SER A 57 -14.06 23.26 27.12
CA SER A 57 -13.28 23.25 25.87
C SER A 57 -11.76 23.38 25.99
N TYR A 58 -11.20 23.93 27.07
CA TYR A 58 -9.74 24.16 27.16
C TYR A 58 -8.99 23.00 27.81
N THR A 59 -9.42 22.55 29.00
CA THR A 59 -8.83 21.41 29.71
C THR A 59 -8.95 20.11 28.92
N ALA A 60 -10.13 19.80 28.37
CA ALA A 60 -10.33 18.58 27.58
C ALA A 60 -9.43 18.55 26.32
N LYS A 61 -9.25 19.67 25.62
CA LYS A 61 -8.35 19.73 24.44
C LYS A 61 -6.89 19.52 24.80
N VAL A 62 -6.42 20.06 25.94
CA VAL A 62 -5.04 19.87 26.40
C VAL A 62 -4.81 18.42 26.86
N TYR A 63 -5.75 17.83 27.62
CA TYR A 63 -5.66 16.42 28.03
C TYR A 63 -5.67 15.47 26.84
N VAL A 64 -6.56 15.68 25.87
CA VAL A 64 -6.62 14.86 24.65
C VAL A 64 -5.33 14.97 23.83
N ARG A 65 -4.77 16.18 23.66
CA ARG A 65 -3.47 16.38 23.01
C ARG A 65 -2.33 15.69 23.77
N GLY A 66 -2.33 15.76 25.09
CA GLY A 66 -1.35 15.07 25.94
C GLY A 66 -1.42 13.55 25.78
N ILE A 67 -2.62 12.98 25.76
CA ILE A 67 -2.84 11.54 25.53
C ILE A 67 -2.31 11.12 24.15
N TYR A 68 -2.59 11.90 23.09
CA TYR A 68 -2.05 11.60 21.76
C TYR A 68 -0.52 11.61 21.73
N ILE A 69 0.12 12.57 22.38
CA ILE A 69 1.59 12.65 22.45
C ILE A 69 2.15 11.42 23.20
N ILE A 70 1.53 11.01 24.30
CA ILE A 70 1.95 9.83 25.06
C ILE A 70 1.81 8.55 24.21
N ILE A 71 0.71 8.39 23.49
CA ILE A 71 0.49 7.24 22.59
C ILE A 71 1.54 7.25 21.47
N LEU A 72 1.78 8.39 20.83
CA LEU A 72 2.78 8.51 19.77
C LEU A 72 4.19 8.20 20.28
N LEU A 73 4.55 8.68 21.47
CA LEU A 73 5.82 8.36 22.11
C LEU A 73 5.93 6.87 22.45
N ALA A 74 4.87 6.25 22.96
CA ALA A 74 4.87 4.83 23.26
C ALA A 74 5.02 3.98 21.98
N VAL A 75 4.34 4.35 20.89
CA VAL A 75 4.48 3.70 19.58
C VAL A 75 5.90 3.89 19.05
N PHE A 76 6.46 5.11 19.14
CA PHE A 76 7.82 5.40 18.70
C PHE A 76 8.86 4.60 19.49
N LEU A 77 8.74 4.56 20.82
CA LEU A 77 9.62 3.77 21.68
C LEU A 77 9.47 2.27 21.40
N GLY A 78 8.25 1.79 21.20
CA GLY A 78 7.98 0.40 20.81
C GLY A 78 8.65 0.04 19.48
N LEU A 79 8.54 0.91 18.47
CA LEU A 79 9.22 0.75 17.18
C LEU A 79 10.75 0.78 17.33
N ALA A 80 11.29 1.72 18.12
CA ALA A 80 12.73 1.81 18.37
C ALA A 80 13.27 0.53 19.04
N VAL A 81 12.58 0.04 20.07
CA VAL A 81 12.95 -1.21 20.74
C VAL A 81 12.86 -2.38 19.75
N TYR A 82 11.77 -2.48 18.99
CA TYR A 82 11.59 -3.52 17.98
C TYR A 82 12.75 -3.53 16.97
N MET A 83 13.10 -2.39 16.38
CA MET A 83 14.21 -2.27 15.45
C MET A 83 15.55 -2.69 16.05
N THR A 84 15.81 -2.37 17.33
CA THR A 84 17.06 -2.79 17.99
C THR A 84 17.13 -4.29 18.28
N VAL A 85 16.01 -4.90 18.66
CA VAL A 85 15.94 -6.33 18.96
C VAL A 85 16.02 -7.15 17.67
N SER A 86 15.25 -6.76 16.65
CA SER A 86 15.29 -7.42 15.35
C SER A 86 16.67 -7.30 14.70
N GLY A 87 17.28 -6.11 14.71
CA GLY A 87 18.65 -5.88 14.22
C GLY A 87 19.69 -6.81 14.85
N LYS A 88 19.60 -7.04 16.17
CA LYS A 88 20.51 -7.96 16.89
C LYS A 88 20.29 -9.41 16.50
N GLU A 89 19.04 -9.85 16.35
CA GLU A 89 18.74 -11.22 15.94
C GLU A 89 19.15 -11.47 14.48
N PHE A 90 18.94 -10.51 13.57
CA PHE A 90 19.46 -10.57 12.19
C PHE A 90 20.97 -10.76 12.17
N ALA A 91 21.72 -9.88 12.86
CA ALA A 91 23.17 -9.95 12.92
C ALA A 91 23.69 -11.26 13.53
N LYS A 92 22.98 -11.82 14.51
CA LYS A 92 23.33 -13.09 15.14
C LYS A 92 23.15 -14.28 14.19
N LYS A 93 22.06 -14.33 13.43
CA LYS A 93 21.83 -15.37 12.42
C LYS A 93 22.85 -15.27 11.28
N GLN A 94 23.08 -14.08 10.75
CA GLN A 94 24.11 -13.82 9.73
C GLN A 94 25.50 -14.25 10.19
N LYS A 95 25.89 -13.88 11.42
CA LYS A 95 27.17 -14.29 12.02
C LYS A 95 27.28 -15.81 12.13
N LYS A 96 26.21 -16.49 12.56
CA LYS A 96 26.18 -17.95 12.65
C LYS A 96 26.30 -18.61 11.27
N ALA A 97 25.66 -18.05 10.25
CA ALA A 97 25.77 -18.51 8.87
C ALA A 97 27.22 -18.36 8.36
N ALA A 98 27.84 -17.21 8.56
CA ALA A 98 29.24 -16.98 8.18
C ALA A 98 30.23 -17.88 8.92
N GLN A 99 29.98 -18.17 10.21
CA GLN A 99 30.79 -19.13 10.97
C GLN A 99 30.69 -20.58 10.45
N ASN A 100 29.64 -20.90 9.70
CA ASN A 100 29.42 -22.22 9.10
C ASN A 100 29.40 -22.14 7.58
N TYR A 101 30.16 -21.22 6.99
CA TYR A 101 30.13 -20.85 5.58
C TYR A 101 30.09 -22.07 4.64
N ASP A 102 31.07 -22.98 4.76
CA ASP A 102 31.18 -24.14 3.86
C ASP A 102 29.92 -25.01 3.85
N LYS A 103 29.31 -25.24 5.02
CA LYS A 103 28.07 -26.03 5.15
C LYS A 103 26.87 -25.31 4.59
N VAL A 104 26.82 -23.98 4.73
CA VAL A 104 25.76 -23.16 4.15
C VAL A 104 25.86 -23.20 2.63
N VAL A 105 27.05 -22.96 2.08
CA VAL A 105 27.34 -23.03 0.65
C VAL A 105 27.01 -24.40 0.06
N GLU A 106 27.46 -25.49 0.68
CA GLU A 106 27.13 -26.85 0.23
C GLU A 106 25.61 -27.07 0.11
N LYS A 107 24.85 -26.52 1.04
CA LYS A 107 23.39 -26.63 1.03
C LYS A 107 22.74 -25.69 0.01
N LEU A 108 23.26 -24.48 -0.18
CA LEU A 108 22.82 -23.55 -1.22
C LEU A 108 23.03 -24.14 -2.61
N ASP A 109 24.24 -24.64 -2.90
CA ASP A 109 24.56 -25.26 -4.19
C ASP A 109 23.72 -26.52 -4.41
N ARG A 110 23.42 -27.29 -3.36
CA ARG A 110 22.51 -28.43 -3.46
C ARG A 110 21.12 -28.02 -3.92
N TYR A 111 20.52 -26.99 -3.30
CA TYR A 111 19.21 -26.50 -3.74
C TYR A 111 19.26 -26.02 -5.19
N TRP A 112 20.32 -25.31 -5.56
CA TRP A 112 20.51 -24.81 -6.91
C TRP A 112 20.60 -25.93 -7.95
N ASN A 113 21.43 -26.94 -7.68
CA ASN A 113 21.62 -28.10 -8.57
C ASN A 113 20.34 -28.92 -8.76
N TYR A 114 19.46 -28.96 -7.76
CA TYR A 114 18.15 -29.61 -7.86
C TYR A 114 17.07 -28.69 -8.44
N LYS A 115 17.40 -27.45 -8.82
CA LYS A 115 16.44 -26.42 -9.26
C LYS A 115 15.34 -26.15 -8.22
N ASP A 116 15.64 -26.40 -6.94
CA ASP A 116 14.74 -26.12 -5.82
C ASP A 116 14.91 -24.66 -5.39
N TYR A 117 14.47 -23.74 -6.25
CA TYR A 117 14.59 -22.30 -6.04
C TYR A 117 13.79 -21.81 -4.82
N TYR A 118 12.66 -22.46 -4.52
CA TYR A 118 11.88 -22.22 -3.31
C TYR A 118 12.67 -22.61 -2.05
N GLY A 119 13.26 -23.81 -2.02
CA GLY A 119 14.12 -24.26 -0.93
C GLY A 119 15.36 -23.38 -0.77
N PHE A 120 15.97 -22.99 -1.88
CA PHE A 120 17.11 -22.07 -1.92
C PHE A 120 16.78 -20.73 -1.25
N TYR A 121 15.77 -20.01 -1.76
CA TYR A 121 15.40 -18.69 -1.24
C TYR A 121 14.97 -18.75 0.23
N ASN A 122 14.09 -19.70 0.57
CA ASN A 122 13.63 -19.87 1.96
C ASN A 122 14.80 -20.16 2.91
N TYR A 123 15.82 -20.90 2.46
CA TYR A 123 17.00 -21.14 3.29
C TYR A 123 17.82 -19.87 3.49
N CYS A 124 18.01 -19.05 2.45
CA CYS A 124 18.66 -17.75 2.54
C CYS A 124 17.93 -16.78 3.47
N ASP A 125 16.60 -16.67 3.34
CA ASP A 125 15.76 -15.81 4.17
C ASP A 125 15.80 -16.25 5.65
N ASN A 126 15.68 -17.56 5.91
CA ASN A 126 15.79 -18.11 7.27
C ASN A 126 17.12 -17.80 7.97
N LEU A 127 18.21 -17.75 7.19
CA LEU A 127 19.55 -17.37 7.65
C LEU A 127 19.79 -15.86 7.70
N GLU A 128 18.84 -15.06 7.21
CA GLU A 128 18.90 -13.60 7.09
C GLU A 128 20.04 -13.12 6.19
N ILE A 129 20.39 -13.92 5.18
CA ILE A 129 21.48 -13.59 4.24
C ILE A 129 20.97 -12.95 2.95
N ALA A 130 19.66 -12.97 2.69
CA ALA A 130 19.09 -12.44 1.46
C ALA A 130 19.29 -10.92 1.30
N GLY A 131 19.15 -10.16 2.39
CA GLY A 131 19.45 -8.73 2.42
C GLY A 131 20.87 -8.38 2.87
N TRP A 132 21.80 -9.35 2.96
CA TRP A 132 23.08 -9.11 3.60
C TRP A 132 24.14 -8.57 2.63
N SER A 133 24.22 -7.24 2.56
CA SER A 133 25.08 -6.53 1.59
C SER A 133 26.57 -6.43 1.92
N ASP A 134 27.00 -6.93 3.08
CA ASP A 134 28.39 -6.81 3.57
C ASP A 134 28.96 -8.16 4.09
N GLY A 135 28.27 -9.27 3.78
CA GLY A 135 28.63 -10.60 4.26
C GLY A 135 29.42 -11.44 3.25
N PRO A 136 29.96 -12.59 3.68
CA PRO A 136 30.63 -13.54 2.79
C PRO A 136 29.69 -14.18 1.76
N PHE A 137 28.37 -14.00 1.92
CA PHE A 137 27.35 -14.47 0.97
C PHE A 137 26.96 -13.42 -0.07
N LEU A 138 27.59 -12.24 -0.09
CA LEU A 138 27.30 -11.18 -1.07
C LEU A 138 27.39 -11.71 -2.52
N SER A 139 28.32 -12.63 -2.80
CA SER A 139 28.47 -13.26 -4.12
C SER A 139 27.28 -14.11 -4.57
N TYR A 140 26.40 -14.50 -3.63
CA TYR A 140 25.16 -15.25 -3.90
C TYR A 140 23.95 -14.33 -4.13
N HIS A 141 24.09 -13.01 -3.95
CA HIS A 141 22.99 -12.06 -4.07
C HIS A 141 22.24 -12.18 -5.42
N PRO A 142 22.91 -12.25 -6.59
CA PRO A 142 22.20 -12.35 -7.87
C PRO A 142 21.27 -13.56 -7.96
N GLN A 143 21.72 -14.71 -7.45
CA GLN A 143 20.93 -15.95 -7.43
C GLN A 143 19.79 -15.88 -6.41
N ILE A 144 20.01 -15.21 -5.27
CA ILE A 144 18.97 -15.01 -4.24
C ILE A 144 17.87 -14.11 -4.78
N GLU A 145 18.22 -12.98 -5.37
CA GLU A 145 17.27 -12.04 -5.96
C GLU A 145 16.50 -12.71 -7.10
N ALA A 146 17.21 -13.40 -7.99
CA ALA A 146 16.58 -14.14 -9.09
C ALA A 146 15.60 -15.21 -8.56
N ALA A 147 16.00 -16.00 -7.56
CA ALA A 147 15.11 -17.00 -6.96
C ALA A 147 13.88 -16.38 -6.30
N GLN A 148 14.04 -15.23 -5.63
CA GLN A 148 12.91 -14.50 -5.04
C GLN A 148 11.90 -14.05 -6.10
N ILE A 149 12.39 -13.39 -7.15
CA ILE A 149 11.52 -12.88 -8.21
C ILE A 149 10.87 -14.04 -8.96
N TYR A 150 11.61 -15.12 -9.23
CA TYR A 150 11.08 -16.36 -9.83
C TYR A 150 9.88 -16.91 -9.06
N ILE A 151 9.98 -16.98 -7.72
CA ILE A 151 8.89 -17.42 -6.84
C ILE A 151 7.67 -16.50 -6.97
N PHE A 152 7.87 -15.18 -6.92
CA PHE A 152 6.78 -14.23 -7.04
C PHE A 152 6.10 -14.28 -8.41
N VAL A 153 6.86 -14.36 -9.49
CA VAL A 153 6.31 -14.52 -10.84
C VAL A 153 5.46 -15.79 -10.91
N ASN A 154 5.93 -16.92 -10.38
CA ASN A 154 5.15 -18.15 -10.35
C ASN A 154 3.87 -18.04 -9.53
N ASP A 155 3.89 -17.33 -8.40
CA ASP A 155 2.68 -17.07 -7.62
C ASP A 155 1.66 -16.24 -8.43
N TYR A 156 2.11 -15.28 -9.23
CA TYR A 156 1.23 -14.51 -10.11
C TYR A 156 0.71 -15.32 -11.30
N ILE A 157 1.54 -16.18 -11.89
CA ILE A 157 1.10 -17.13 -12.92
C ILE A 157 0.03 -18.07 -12.35
N ALA A 158 0.25 -18.63 -11.14
CA ALA A 158 -0.74 -19.48 -10.48
C ALA A 158 -2.06 -18.72 -10.21
N LYS A 159 -1.99 -17.46 -9.76
CA LYS A 159 -3.18 -16.60 -9.59
C LYS A 159 -3.91 -16.34 -10.91
N TYR A 160 -3.17 -16.10 -12.00
CA TYR A 160 -3.74 -15.94 -13.32
C TYR A 160 -4.50 -17.19 -13.77
N LEU A 161 -3.90 -18.37 -13.59
CA LEU A 161 -4.46 -19.65 -14.02
C LEU A 161 -5.68 -20.07 -13.16
N ALA A 162 -5.69 -19.74 -11.88
CA ALA A 162 -6.77 -20.08 -10.95
C ALA A 162 -7.95 -19.09 -10.98
N SER A 163 -7.81 -17.95 -11.65
CA SER A 163 -8.83 -16.90 -11.64
C SER A 163 -9.89 -17.11 -12.73
N ASP A 164 -11.16 -17.12 -12.32
CA ASP A 164 -12.31 -17.20 -13.23
C ASP A 164 -12.72 -15.83 -13.82
N ASN A 165 -12.28 -14.73 -13.20
CA ASN A 165 -12.63 -13.37 -13.60
C ASN A 165 -11.51 -12.73 -14.44
N ILE A 166 -11.90 -12.12 -15.57
CA ILE A 166 -10.98 -11.43 -16.49
C ILE A 166 -10.21 -10.29 -15.81
N TYR A 167 -10.82 -9.57 -14.86
CA TYR A 167 -10.15 -8.48 -14.15
C TYR A 167 -8.96 -9.00 -13.32
N ASP A 168 -9.18 -10.06 -12.55
CA ASP A 168 -8.16 -10.64 -11.68
C ASP A 168 -7.08 -11.35 -12.50
N LYS A 169 -7.44 -11.98 -13.63
CA LYS A 169 -6.47 -12.49 -14.62
C LYS A 169 -5.58 -11.38 -15.14
N ASN A 170 -6.15 -10.29 -15.66
CA ASN A 170 -5.38 -9.19 -16.23
C ASN A 170 -4.47 -8.53 -15.19
N ARG A 171 -4.95 -8.41 -13.94
CA ARG A 171 -4.12 -7.91 -12.84
C ARG A 171 -2.94 -8.82 -12.55
N ALA A 172 -3.18 -10.12 -12.37
CA ALA A 172 -2.12 -11.09 -12.09
C ALA A 172 -1.08 -11.15 -13.23
N LEU A 173 -1.52 -11.09 -14.49
CA LEU A 173 -0.62 -11.04 -15.64
C LEU A 173 0.22 -9.75 -15.64
N SER A 174 -0.40 -8.59 -15.37
CA SER A 174 0.30 -7.32 -15.31
C SER A 174 1.37 -7.28 -14.20
N ASP A 175 1.05 -7.86 -13.04
CA ASP A 175 1.99 -8.01 -11.93
C ASP A 175 3.15 -8.95 -12.29
N ALA A 176 2.86 -10.10 -12.92
CA ALA A 176 3.88 -11.04 -13.40
C ALA A 176 4.82 -10.38 -14.43
N CYS A 177 4.29 -9.67 -15.43
CA CYS A 177 5.08 -8.99 -16.47
C CYS A 177 5.96 -7.87 -15.91
N SER A 178 5.52 -7.21 -14.83
CA SER A 178 6.32 -6.19 -14.15
C SER A 178 7.57 -6.83 -13.53
N LEU A 179 7.39 -7.94 -12.81
CA LEU A 179 8.48 -8.67 -12.20
C LEU A 179 9.38 -9.37 -13.22
N LEU A 180 8.84 -9.88 -14.33
CA LEU A 180 9.65 -10.47 -15.40
C LEU A 180 10.65 -9.49 -16.01
N ALA A 181 10.26 -8.22 -16.17
CA ALA A 181 11.18 -7.19 -16.67
C ALA A 181 12.33 -6.92 -15.69
N GLU A 182 12.05 -6.92 -14.39
CA GLU A 182 13.07 -6.79 -13.34
C GLU A 182 13.95 -8.04 -13.26
N PHE A 183 13.34 -9.22 -13.38
CA PHE A 183 13.99 -10.53 -13.37
C PHE A 183 15.04 -10.64 -14.48
N TYR A 184 14.70 -10.28 -15.72
CA TYR A 184 15.62 -10.41 -16.84
C TYR A 184 16.71 -9.32 -16.89
N ASP A 185 16.63 -8.28 -16.07
CA ASP A 185 17.65 -7.23 -15.99
C ASP A 185 18.79 -7.63 -15.04
N TYR A 186 19.90 -8.08 -15.64
CA TYR A 186 21.12 -8.46 -14.91
C TYR A 186 21.63 -7.36 -13.99
N ASN A 187 21.47 -6.08 -14.34
CA ASN A 187 21.92 -5.00 -13.47
C ASN A 187 21.07 -4.92 -12.21
N ASN A 188 19.78 -5.18 -12.27
CA ASN A 188 18.94 -5.18 -11.08
C ASN A 188 19.33 -6.33 -10.15
N LEU A 189 19.56 -7.53 -10.71
CA LEU A 189 19.94 -8.70 -9.92
C LEU A 189 21.32 -8.56 -9.26
N HIS A 190 22.27 -7.89 -9.92
CA HIS A 190 23.64 -7.75 -9.41
C HIS A 190 23.85 -6.55 -8.47
N TYR A 191 22.80 -5.87 -8.02
CA TYR A 191 22.92 -4.74 -7.12
C TYR A 191 22.09 -4.90 -5.85
N ILE A 192 22.70 -4.60 -4.70
CA ILE A 192 22.04 -4.53 -3.41
C ILE A 192 22.46 -3.27 -2.67
N TYR A 193 21.49 -2.43 -2.29
CA TYR A 193 21.71 -1.14 -1.61
C TYR A 193 22.78 -0.26 -2.28
N GLY A 194 22.77 -0.22 -3.63
CA GLY A 194 23.73 0.56 -4.43
C GLY A 194 25.14 -0.05 -4.52
N LYS A 195 25.33 -1.28 -4.03
CA LYS A 195 26.59 -2.02 -4.13
C LYS A 195 26.49 -3.12 -5.17
N PRO A 196 27.47 -3.23 -6.08
CA PRO A 196 27.55 -4.39 -6.97
C PRO A 196 27.86 -5.66 -6.18
N ALA A 197 27.21 -6.75 -6.57
CA ALA A 197 27.36 -8.06 -5.99
C ALA A 197 27.59 -9.08 -7.12
N TYR A 198 28.85 -9.47 -7.33
CA TYR A 198 29.25 -10.41 -8.39
C TYR A 198 29.92 -11.63 -7.77
N GLY A 199 29.42 -12.82 -8.11
CA GLY A 199 30.07 -14.09 -7.85
C GLY A 199 30.82 -14.58 -9.08
N GLU A 200 31.75 -15.52 -8.92
CA GLU A 200 32.50 -16.10 -10.04
C GLU A 200 31.57 -16.78 -11.07
N ASP A 201 30.47 -17.37 -10.60
CA ASP A 201 29.50 -18.11 -11.40
C ASP A 201 28.11 -17.43 -11.45
N SER A 202 27.98 -16.19 -10.98
CA SER A 202 26.65 -15.56 -10.79
C SER A 202 25.86 -15.40 -12.07
N ASP A 203 26.50 -14.94 -13.15
CA ASP A 203 25.83 -14.81 -14.46
C ASP A 203 25.38 -16.15 -15.03
N THR A 204 26.14 -17.21 -14.78
CA THR A 204 25.78 -18.56 -15.25
C THR A 204 24.56 -19.07 -14.50
N LYS A 205 24.55 -18.93 -13.16
CA LYS A 205 23.40 -19.31 -12.35
C LYS A 205 22.16 -18.47 -12.70
N VAL A 206 22.29 -17.14 -12.82
CA VAL A 206 21.18 -16.28 -13.25
C VAL A 206 20.62 -16.71 -14.61
N ARG A 207 21.47 -17.08 -15.58
CA ARG A 207 21.02 -17.61 -16.87
C ARG A 207 20.23 -18.91 -16.74
N GLU A 208 20.64 -19.84 -15.88
CA GLU A 208 19.94 -21.12 -15.67
C GLU A 208 18.50 -20.91 -15.20
N ILE A 209 18.28 -20.03 -14.21
CA ILE A 209 16.94 -19.74 -13.71
C ILE A 209 16.11 -18.91 -14.71
N HIS A 210 16.75 -18.06 -15.53
CA HIS A 210 16.08 -17.39 -16.65
C HIS A 210 15.54 -18.41 -17.67
N ASP A 211 16.36 -19.39 -18.04
CA ASP A 211 15.96 -20.43 -18.98
C ASP A 211 14.82 -21.30 -18.40
N ASP A 212 14.83 -21.57 -17.10
CA ASP A 212 13.73 -22.28 -16.43
C ASP A 212 12.43 -21.47 -16.37
N MET A 213 12.50 -20.15 -16.16
CA MET A 213 11.34 -19.27 -16.28
C MET A 213 10.79 -19.27 -17.70
N CYS A 214 11.65 -19.20 -18.71
CA CYS A 214 11.24 -19.32 -20.11
C CYS A 214 10.47 -20.62 -20.38
N LEU A 215 10.88 -21.76 -19.81
CA LEU A 215 10.15 -23.02 -19.92
C LEU A 215 8.73 -22.92 -19.31
N ILE A 216 8.58 -22.24 -18.17
CA ILE A 216 7.28 -21.99 -17.54
C ILE A 216 6.40 -21.13 -18.45
N LEU A 217 6.93 -20.03 -18.99
CA LEU A 217 6.19 -19.13 -19.87
C LEU A 217 5.75 -19.86 -21.15
N LYS A 218 6.61 -20.70 -21.74
CA LYS A 218 6.24 -21.56 -22.88
C LYS A 218 5.13 -22.54 -22.52
N THR A 219 5.15 -23.09 -21.30
CA THR A 219 4.19 -24.10 -20.85
C THR A 219 2.81 -23.50 -20.57
N TYR A 220 2.74 -22.35 -19.90
CA TYR A 220 1.47 -21.79 -19.42
C TYR A 220 0.94 -20.62 -20.26
N PHE A 221 1.80 -19.95 -21.02
CA PHE A 221 1.43 -18.82 -21.89
C PHE A 221 1.75 -19.06 -23.37
N TYR A 222 2.20 -20.27 -23.72
CA TYR A 222 2.34 -20.73 -25.10
C TYR A 222 3.31 -19.92 -25.98
N ILE A 223 4.19 -19.12 -25.37
CA ILE A 223 5.18 -18.36 -26.14
C ILE A 223 6.08 -19.33 -26.92
N ASN A 224 6.48 -18.95 -28.12
CA ASN A 224 7.33 -19.81 -28.96
C ASN A 224 8.82 -19.64 -28.62
N ASP A 225 9.69 -20.42 -29.28
CA ASP A 225 11.14 -20.39 -29.04
C ASP A 225 11.77 -19.02 -29.33
N GLU A 226 11.34 -18.35 -30.40
CA GLU A 226 11.83 -17.02 -30.76
C GLU A 226 11.39 -15.96 -29.75
N GLU A 227 10.11 -15.99 -29.34
CA GLU A 227 9.57 -15.12 -28.30
C GLU A 227 10.30 -15.33 -26.97
N SER A 228 10.57 -16.59 -26.61
CA SER A 228 11.29 -16.98 -25.38
C SER A 228 12.72 -16.45 -25.33
N GLU A 229 13.43 -16.37 -26.45
CA GLU A 229 14.77 -15.77 -26.48
C GLU A 229 14.72 -14.24 -26.42
N ASN A 230 13.74 -13.64 -27.11
CA ASN A 230 13.63 -12.19 -27.20
C ASN A 230 13.09 -11.55 -25.91
N ILE A 231 12.22 -12.25 -25.17
CA ILE A 231 11.55 -11.73 -23.97
C ILE A 231 12.54 -11.29 -22.87
N LYS A 232 13.73 -11.91 -22.84
CA LYS A 232 14.83 -11.60 -21.90
C LYS A 232 15.36 -10.16 -22.06
N ASN A 233 15.09 -9.51 -23.19
CA ASN A 233 15.57 -8.15 -23.50
C ASN A 233 14.42 -7.13 -23.65
N MET A 234 13.21 -7.51 -23.28
CA MET A 234 12.02 -6.70 -23.49
C MET A 234 11.66 -5.86 -22.26
N SER A 235 11.09 -4.68 -22.51
CA SER A 235 10.39 -3.92 -21.45
C SER A 235 9.12 -4.64 -20.99
N ARG A 236 8.65 -4.31 -19.78
CA ARG A 236 7.37 -4.82 -19.24
C ARG A 236 6.24 -4.81 -20.26
N SER A 237 6.04 -3.70 -20.97
CA SER A 237 4.94 -3.58 -21.94
C SER A 237 5.11 -4.52 -23.13
N GLN A 238 6.34 -4.71 -23.61
CA GLN A 238 6.63 -5.65 -24.69
C GLN A 238 6.43 -7.10 -24.26
N ILE A 239 6.88 -7.45 -23.04
CA ILE A 239 6.64 -8.77 -22.42
C ILE A 239 5.13 -9.06 -22.35
N GLN A 240 4.36 -8.09 -21.86
CA GLN A 240 2.91 -8.24 -21.74
C GLN A 240 2.24 -8.46 -23.11
N THR A 241 2.59 -7.65 -24.12
CA THR A 241 2.05 -7.82 -25.48
C THR A 241 2.38 -9.20 -26.06
N VAL A 242 3.62 -9.68 -25.91
CA VAL A 242 4.02 -11.01 -26.41
C VAL A 242 3.19 -12.12 -25.75
N ILE A 243 3.00 -12.05 -24.43
CA ILE A 243 2.22 -13.05 -23.70
C ILE A 243 0.73 -13.00 -24.11
N GLU A 244 0.13 -11.82 -24.18
CA GLU A 244 -1.27 -11.65 -24.58
C GLU A 244 -1.51 -12.14 -26.01
N ASP A 245 -0.65 -11.76 -26.96
CA ASP A 245 -0.73 -12.23 -28.35
C ASP A 245 -0.58 -13.74 -28.43
N SER A 246 0.34 -14.32 -27.65
CA SER A 246 0.54 -15.76 -27.61
C SER A 246 -0.69 -16.53 -27.12
N ILE A 247 -1.29 -16.07 -26.02
CA ILE A 247 -2.54 -16.64 -25.49
C ILE A 247 -3.66 -16.52 -26.53
N ASN A 248 -3.84 -15.34 -27.14
CA ASN A 248 -4.88 -15.12 -28.15
C ASN A 248 -4.70 -16.01 -29.38
N ARG A 249 -3.46 -16.21 -29.84
CA ARG A 249 -3.14 -17.12 -30.96
C ARG A 249 -3.47 -18.56 -30.61
N HIS A 250 -3.11 -19.01 -29.41
CA HIS A 250 -3.42 -20.36 -28.94
C HIS A 250 -4.93 -20.59 -28.86
N ASP A 251 -5.66 -19.66 -28.24
CA ASP A 251 -7.12 -19.77 -28.07
C ASP A 251 -7.85 -19.76 -29.43
N SER A 252 -7.40 -18.89 -30.36
CA SER A 252 -7.96 -18.83 -31.72
C SER A 252 -7.74 -20.11 -32.54
N GLN A 253 -6.69 -20.88 -32.24
CA GLN A 253 -6.43 -22.19 -32.87
C GLN A 253 -7.23 -23.32 -32.20
N GLY A 254 -7.57 -23.17 -30.91
CA GLY A 254 -8.39 -24.10 -30.15
C GLY A 254 -9.86 -24.15 -30.58
N ASP A 255 -10.39 -23.03 -31.11
CA ASP A 255 -11.77 -22.92 -31.62
C ASP A 255 -12.01 -23.60 -32.99
N ILE A 256 -10.97 -24.23 -33.57
CA ILE A 256 -11.07 -25.06 -34.78
C ILE A 256 -11.12 -26.55 -34.36
N LYS A 257 -12.11 -26.95 -33.57
CA LYS A 257 -12.46 -28.37 -33.33
C LYS A 257 -13.97 -28.57 -33.17
#